data_AF-A0A9D1GWJ0-F1
#
_entry.id   AF-A0A9D1GWJ0-F1
#
_cell.length_a   1.000
_cell.length_b   1.000
_cell.length_c   1.000
_cell.angle_alpha   90.00
_cell.angle_beta   90.00
_cell.angle_gamma   90.00
#
_symmetry.space_group_name_H-M   'P 1'
#
loop_
_entity.id
_entity.type
_entity.pdbx_description
1 polymer ?
#
loop_
_entity_poly.entity_id
_entity_poly.type
_entity_poly.pdbx_seq_one_letter_code
_entity_poly.pdbx_strand_id
1 'polypeptide(L)'
;SVFRHLLIGFTFMLAIAGVAVGVITLHTPVSALPVPDTASATPAGPDAEELAARERGLSRGEERTPPPVISSDALQDRNELLAQQRKEARKAAKKAEEAEKRAAEEELRRTIKEDGYDPTEATSPREIGKQIAANKYGWTGSEWTCYDNLIMSESRWVVDATNPSSGAYGIPQSLPGDKMASEGADWRTNPATQIKWGLKYVKERYGTPCSAWSFKQGHNWY
;
A
#
# COMPACT_ATOMS: atom_id res chain seq x y z
N SER A 1 -1.68 -3.17 27.86
CA SER A 1 -0.54 -3.87 27.25
C SER A 1 -0.24 -3.18 25.94
N VAL A 2 0.79 -2.34 25.97
CA VAL A 2 1.34 -1.64 24.80
C VAL A 2 2.04 -2.69 23.96
N PHE A 3 1.72 -2.84 22.67
CA PHE A 3 2.70 -3.02 21.58
C PHE A 3 2.04 -3.26 20.21
N ARG A 4 2.58 -2.50 19.23
CA ARG A 4 2.77 -2.85 17.81
C ARG A 4 1.55 -2.76 16.86
N HIS A 5 1.32 -1.55 16.35
CA HIS A 5 0.91 -1.39 14.96
C HIS A 5 2.07 -1.81 14.05
N LEU A 6 1.84 -2.82 13.21
CA LEU A 6 2.74 -3.17 12.12
C LEU A 6 2.22 -2.44 10.87
N LEU A 7 2.83 -1.31 10.52
CA LEU A 7 2.73 -0.77 9.17
C LEU A 7 3.38 -1.79 8.23
N ILE A 8 2.57 -2.50 7.43
CA ILE A 8 3.07 -3.30 6.32
C ILE A 8 3.27 -2.33 5.15
N GLY A 9 4.45 -1.70 5.12
CA GLY A 9 4.94 -1.03 3.93
C GLY A 9 5.23 -2.08 2.86
N PHE A 10 4.44 -2.08 1.79
CA PHE A 10 4.69 -2.89 0.60
C PHE A 10 5.87 -2.27 -0.18
N THR A 11 7.09 -2.73 0.13
CA THR A 11 8.26 -2.58 -0.75
C THR A 11 8.69 -3.96 -1.21
N PHE A 12 8.12 -4.42 -2.33
CA PHE A 12 8.67 -5.54 -3.09
C PHE A 12 9.92 -5.04 -3.83
N MET A 13 11.10 -5.27 -3.24
CA MET A 13 12.34 -5.27 -4.01
C MET A 13 12.34 -6.49 -4.92
N LEU A 14 12.21 -6.27 -6.23
CA LEU A 14 12.49 -7.27 -7.24
C LEU A 14 13.99 -7.62 -7.17
N ALA A 15 14.32 -8.79 -6.63
CA ALA A 15 15.69 -9.30 -6.66
C ALA A 15 16.03 -9.73 -8.09
N ILE A 16 16.77 -8.88 -8.80
CA ILE A 16 17.49 -9.26 -10.03
C ILE A 16 18.80 -9.90 -9.57
N ALA A 17 18.94 -11.22 -9.74
CA ALA A 17 20.21 -11.89 -9.54
C ALA A 17 21.13 -11.63 -10.75
N GLY A 18 22.29 -11.01 -10.52
CA GLY A 18 23.42 -11.08 -11.46
C GLY A 18 24.43 -9.93 -11.43
N VAL A 19 25.53 -10.13 -10.70
CA VAL A 19 26.85 -9.47 -10.76
C VAL A 19 27.05 -8.20 -9.91
N ALA A 20 28.01 -8.31 -8.99
CA ALA A 20 28.40 -7.35 -7.96
C ALA A 20 29.38 -6.28 -8.45
N VAL A 21 29.26 -5.06 -7.92
CA VAL A 21 30.39 -4.25 -7.43
C VAL A 21 29.89 -3.46 -6.22
N GLY A 22 30.55 -3.64 -5.08
CA GLY A 22 30.24 -2.92 -3.85
C GLY A 22 30.57 -1.44 -3.96
N VAL A 23 29.67 -0.61 -3.45
CA VAL A 23 30.00 0.76 -3.03
C VAL A 23 29.49 0.91 -1.60
N ILE A 24 30.43 0.91 -0.66
CA ILE A 24 30.20 1.32 0.73
C ILE A 24 30.10 2.84 0.71
N THR A 25 28.89 3.39 0.82
CA THR A 25 28.69 4.81 1.12
C THR A 25 28.67 5.02 2.63
N LEU A 26 29.77 5.55 3.18
CA LEU A 26 29.75 6.23 4.47
C LEU A 26 29.28 7.68 4.24
N HIS A 27 28.20 8.08 4.91
CA HIS A 27 27.70 9.44 4.93
C HIS A 27 28.31 10.17 6.14
N THR A 28 28.99 11.29 5.90
CA THR A 28 29.19 12.37 6.89
C THR A 28 28.55 13.64 6.34
N PRO A 29 27.77 14.40 7.13
CA PRO A 29 27.17 15.64 6.65
C PRO A 29 28.19 16.79 6.65
N VAL A 30 28.26 17.52 5.54
CA VAL A 30 28.97 18.80 5.42
C VAL A 30 27.97 19.92 5.74
N SER A 31 28.31 20.76 6.73
CA SER A 31 27.69 22.07 6.95
C SER A 31 28.48 23.18 6.25
N ALA A 32 27.76 24.24 5.90
CA ALA A 32 28.05 25.25 4.89
C ALA A 32 28.99 26.42 5.32
N LEU A 33 29.81 26.89 4.35
CA LEU A 33 30.23 28.28 3.94
C LEU A 33 30.81 29.28 5.00
N PRO A 34 31.62 30.32 4.64
CA PRO A 34 31.70 31.07 3.37
C PRO A 34 33.11 31.50 2.85
N VAL A 35 33.09 32.10 1.65
CA VAL A 35 34.18 32.62 0.79
C VAL A 35 34.83 33.91 1.33
N PRO A 36 36.06 34.28 0.89
CA PRO A 36 36.15 35.45 0.00
C PRO A 36 37.15 35.38 -1.18
N ASP A 37 36.74 36.15 -2.19
CA ASP A 37 37.31 36.67 -3.44
C ASP A 37 38.78 36.46 -3.91
N THR A 38 38.81 35.98 -5.17
CA THR A 38 39.61 36.34 -6.36
C THR A 38 41.08 36.75 -6.25
N ALA A 39 41.95 35.92 -6.84
CA ALA A 39 43.08 36.38 -7.65
C ALA A 39 43.44 35.37 -8.74
N SER A 40 43.44 35.86 -9.97
CA SER A 40 43.96 35.35 -11.23
C SER A 40 44.95 34.18 -11.18
N ALA A 41 44.58 33.07 -11.82
CA ALA A 41 45.53 32.16 -12.45
C ALA A 41 44.92 31.66 -13.77
N THR A 42 45.37 32.24 -14.86
CA THR A 42 45.24 31.70 -16.21
C THR A 42 45.61 30.22 -16.20
N PRO A 43 44.76 29.27 -16.67
CA PRO A 43 45.27 27.94 -16.95
C PRO A 43 46.19 28.09 -18.17
N ALA A 44 47.48 27.83 -17.96
CA ALA A 44 48.42 27.64 -19.04
C ALA A 44 47.81 26.67 -20.05
N GLY A 45 47.65 27.12 -21.29
CA GLY A 45 47.36 26.21 -22.39
C GLY A 45 48.44 25.13 -22.44
N PRO A 46 48.12 23.93 -22.94
CA PRO A 46 49.07 22.82 -22.98
C PRO A 46 50.36 23.30 -23.63
N ASP A 47 51.45 23.11 -22.90
CA ASP A 47 52.81 23.38 -23.32
C ASP A 47 53.07 22.72 -24.67
N ALA A 48 53.85 23.41 -25.52
CA ALA A 48 54.10 23.01 -26.90
C ALA A 48 54.65 21.58 -27.01
N GLU A 49 55.19 21.03 -25.93
CA GLU A 49 55.66 19.65 -25.84
C GLU A 49 54.50 18.63 -25.76
N GLU A 50 53.38 18.96 -25.10
CA GLU A 50 52.18 18.12 -25.04
C GLU A 50 51.38 18.17 -26.35
N LEU A 51 51.34 19.32 -27.03
CA LEU A 51 50.80 19.42 -28.39
C LEU A 51 51.68 18.68 -29.41
N ALA A 52 53.01 18.77 -29.29
CA ALA A 52 53.93 18.00 -30.11
C ALA A 52 53.92 16.49 -29.79
N ALA A 53 53.54 16.08 -28.58
CA ALA A 53 53.31 14.67 -28.22
C ALA A 53 51.98 14.16 -28.81
N ARG A 54 50.94 14.99 -28.86
CA ARG A 54 49.66 14.68 -29.51
C ARG A 54 49.79 14.57 -31.03
N GLU A 55 50.61 15.42 -31.66
CA GLU A 55 50.89 15.29 -33.10
C GLU A 55 51.84 14.12 -33.42
N ARG A 56 52.85 13.86 -32.58
CA ARG A 56 53.71 12.66 -32.73
C ARG A 56 52.96 11.35 -32.49
N GLY A 57 51.89 11.37 -31.69
CA GLY A 57 50.97 10.25 -31.51
C GLY A 57 50.03 10.00 -32.69
N LEU A 58 49.89 10.96 -33.61
CA LEU A 58 49.04 10.84 -34.81
C LEU A 58 49.82 10.37 -36.05
N SER A 59 51.15 10.50 -36.06
CA SER A 59 52.01 10.07 -37.17
C SER A 59 52.76 8.75 -36.95
N ARG A 60 52.73 8.18 -35.75
CA ARG A 60 52.99 6.74 -35.60
C ARG A 60 51.69 6.06 -35.99
N GLY A 61 51.68 5.43 -37.17
CA GLY A 61 50.64 4.48 -37.54
C GLY A 61 50.65 3.34 -36.54
N GLU A 62 50.09 3.58 -35.35
CA GLU A 62 49.53 2.54 -34.53
C GLU A 62 48.45 1.97 -35.44
N GLU A 63 48.75 0.82 -36.01
CA GLU A 63 47.78 0.02 -36.74
C GLU A 63 46.60 -0.14 -35.79
N ARG A 64 45.60 0.76 -35.93
CA ARG A 64 44.30 0.62 -35.28
C ARG A 64 43.77 -0.65 -35.89
N THR A 65 44.06 -1.76 -35.22
CA THR A 65 43.42 -3.02 -35.51
C THR A 65 41.94 -2.70 -35.55
N PRO A 66 41.27 -2.93 -36.70
CA PRO A 66 39.84 -2.69 -36.77
C PRO A 66 39.22 -3.43 -35.58
N PRO A 67 38.25 -2.83 -34.87
CA PRO A 67 37.60 -3.50 -33.75
C PRO A 67 37.23 -4.90 -34.23
N PRO A 68 37.49 -5.95 -33.44
CA PRO A 68 37.31 -7.32 -33.90
C PRO A 68 35.93 -7.44 -34.53
N VAL A 69 35.91 -7.75 -35.83
CA VAL A 69 34.67 -7.89 -36.58
C VAL A 69 33.99 -9.11 -35.97
N ILE A 70 32.96 -8.90 -35.15
CA ILE A 70 32.15 -9.99 -34.62
C ILE A 70 31.58 -10.70 -35.85
N SER A 71 31.90 -11.99 -36.01
CA SER A 71 31.41 -12.77 -37.15
C SER A 71 29.88 -12.75 -37.15
N SER A 72 29.28 -12.85 -38.34
CA SER A 72 27.82 -12.99 -38.50
C SER A 72 27.26 -14.08 -37.59
N ASP A 73 28.00 -15.18 -37.45
CA ASP A 73 27.60 -16.35 -36.67
C ASP A 73 27.56 -16.02 -35.17
N ALA A 74 28.57 -15.32 -34.65
CA ALA A 74 28.59 -14.88 -33.26
C ALA A 74 27.49 -13.84 -32.95
N LEU A 75 27.07 -13.05 -33.93
CA LEU A 75 25.91 -12.16 -33.80
C LEU A 75 24.59 -12.95 -33.77
N GLN A 76 24.49 -14.01 -34.56
CA GLN A 76 23.29 -14.85 -34.67
C GLN A 76 23.07 -15.67 -33.40
N ASP A 77 24.12 -16.31 -32.88
CA ASP A 77 24.13 -17.03 -31.60
C ASP A 77 23.72 -16.11 -30.44
N ARG A 78 24.24 -14.87 -30.43
CA ARG A 78 23.87 -13.86 -29.43
C ARG A 78 22.39 -13.50 -29.53
N ASN A 79 21.86 -13.32 -30.74
CA ASN A 79 20.44 -13.00 -30.94
C ASN A 79 19.52 -14.14 -30.50
N GLU A 80 19.93 -15.39 -30.74
CA GLU A 80 19.21 -16.58 -30.27
C GLU A 80 19.24 -16.70 -28.74
N LEU A 81 20.39 -16.47 -28.12
CA LEU A 81 20.53 -16.43 -26.66
C LEU A 81 19.63 -15.35 -26.05
N LEU A 82 19.65 -14.13 -26.60
CA LEU A 82 18.80 -13.04 -26.14
C LEU A 82 17.31 -13.37 -26.33
N ALA A 83 16.93 -14.04 -27.42
CA ALA A 83 15.56 -14.49 -27.64
C ALA A 83 15.13 -15.55 -26.61
N GLN A 84 16.01 -16.49 -26.26
CA GLN A 84 15.75 -17.49 -25.24
C GLN A 84 15.61 -16.84 -23.85
N GLN A 85 16.54 -15.96 -23.48
CA GLN A 85 16.47 -15.19 -22.24
C GLN A 85 15.19 -14.37 -22.13
N ARG A 86 14.74 -13.73 -23.21
CA ARG A 86 13.46 -13.00 -23.25
C ARG A 86 12.25 -13.92 -23.04
N LYS A 87 12.26 -15.13 -23.64
CA LYS A 87 11.19 -16.13 -23.44
C LYS A 87 11.13 -16.57 -21.98
N GLU A 88 12.28 -16.86 -21.37
CA GLU A 88 12.38 -17.26 -19.97
C GLU A 88 11.97 -16.12 -19.03
N ALA A 89 12.44 -14.90 -19.28
CA ALA A 89 12.04 -13.71 -18.53
C ALA A 89 10.53 -13.47 -18.61
N ARG A 90 9.90 -13.63 -19.80
CA ARG A 90 8.45 -13.52 -19.94
C ARG A 90 7.70 -14.61 -19.16
N LYS A 91 8.21 -15.85 -19.14
CA LYS A 91 7.63 -16.94 -18.33
C LYS A 91 7.75 -16.65 -16.84
N ALA A 92 8.92 -16.17 -16.40
CA ALA A 92 9.17 -15.80 -15.01
C ALA A 92 8.27 -14.63 -14.57
N ALA A 93 8.12 -13.60 -15.41
CA ALA A 93 7.24 -12.46 -15.15
C ALA A 93 5.77 -12.87 -15.01
N LYS A 94 5.26 -13.72 -15.90
CA LYS A 94 3.89 -14.26 -15.78
C LYS A 94 3.69 -15.06 -14.50
N LYS A 95 4.65 -15.92 -14.15
CA LYS A 95 4.60 -16.71 -12.91
C LYS A 95 4.63 -15.81 -11.66
N ALA A 96 5.41 -14.72 -11.69
CA ALA A 96 5.43 -13.75 -10.60
C ALA A 96 4.09 -13.03 -10.47
N GLU A 97 3.51 -12.56 -11.57
CA GLU A 97 2.18 -11.92 -11.59
C GLU A 97 1.08 -12.86 -11.05
N GLU A 98 1.08 -14.13 -11.46
CA GLU A 98 0.13 -15.14 -10.97
C GLU A 98 0.33 -15.44 -9.48
N ALA A 99 1.57 -15.47 -9.00
CA ALA A 99 1.87 -15.67 -7.59
C ALA A 99 1.40 -14.48 -6.73
N GLU A 100 1.60 -13.25 -7.21
CA GLU A 100 1.09 -12.04 -6.56
C GLU A 100 -0.44 -12.03 -6.51
N LYS A 101 -1.12 -12.34 -7.62
CA LYS A 101 -2.58 -12.45 -7.66
C LYS A 101 -3.12 -13.47 -6.67
N ARG A 102 -2.50 -14.65 -6.60
CA ARG A 102 -2.90 -15.69 -5.65
C ARG A 102 -2.68 -15.25 -4.20
N ALA A 103 -1.56 -14.58 -3.91
CA ALA A 103 -1.30 -14.06 -2.57
C ALA A 103 -2.31 -12.97 -2.17
N ALA A 104 -2.67 -12.08 -3.10
CA ALA A 104 -3.69 -11.06 -2.89
C ALA A 104 -5.08 -11.67 -2.66
N GLU A 105 -5.45 -12.71 -3.41
CA GLU A 105 -6.72 -13.42 -3.24
C GLU A 105 -6.79 -14.16 -1.90
N GLU A 106 -5.69 -14.79 -1.48
CA GLU A 106 -5.60 -15.44 -0.17
C GLU A 106 -5.75 -14.43 0.98
N GLU A 107 -5.11 -13.28 0.87
CA GLU A 107 -5.20 -12.19 1.85
C GLU A 107 -6.61 -11.58 1.89
N LEU A 108 -7.23 -11.36 0.72
CA LEU A 108 -8.62 -10.91 0.62
C LEU A 108 -9.54 -11.91 1.32
N ARG A 109 -9.40 -13.20 1.00
CA ARG A 109 -10.19 -14.27 1.62
C ARG A 109 -10.03 -14.32 3.14
N ARG A 110 -8.79 -14.12 3.63
CA ARG A 110 -8.49 -14.04 5.06
C ARG A 110 -9.23 -12.85 5.70
N THR A 111 -9.13 -11.68 5.07
CA THR A 111 -9.79 -10.45 5.51
C THR A 111 -11.30 -10.61 5.55
N ILE A 112 -11.92 -11.16 4.50
CA ILE A 112 -13.36 -11.43 4.45
C ILE A 112 -13.80 -12.31 5.62
N LYS A 113 -13.03 -13.37 5.89
CA LYS A 113 -13.33 -14.28 7.00
C LYS A 113 -13.20 -13.59 8.35
N GLU A 114 -12.18 -12.75 8.54
CA GLU A 114 -11.90 -12.06 9.79
C GLU A 114 -12.88 -10.91 10.06
N ASP A 115 -13.22 -10.14 9.04
CA ASP A 115 -14.04 -8.93 9.18
C ASP A 115 -15.52 -9.17 8.94
N GLY A 116 -15.87 -10.22 8.20
CA GLY A 116 -17.25 -10.60 7.92
C GLY A 116 -17.87 -9.85 6.74
N TYR A 117 -17.09 -9.14 5.94
CA TYR A 117 -17.55 -8.48 4.71
C TYR A 117 -16.48 -8.53 3.61
N ASP A 118 -16.93 -8.42 2.37
CA ASP A 118 -16.07 -8.30 1.20
C ASP A 118 -15.83 -6.82 0.84
N PRO A 119 -14.60 -6.30 1.03
CA PRO A 119 -14.28 -4.91 0.69
C PRO A 119 -14.27 -4.62 -0.81
N THR A 120 -14.30 -5.64 -1.67
CA THR A 120 -14.36 -5.48 -3.13
C THR A 120 -15.80 -5.36 -3.64
N GLU A 121 -16.76 -5.92 -2.91
CA GLU A 121 -18.19 -5.94 -3.29
C GLU A 121 -19.04 -4.95 -2.48
N ALA A 122 -18.68 -4.68 -1.22
CA ALA A 122 -19.46 -3.82 -0.34
C ALA A 122 -19.15 -2.33 -0.58
N THR A 123 -19.98 -1.68 -1.39
CA THR A 123 -19.78 -0.29 -1.83
C THR A 123 -20.40 0.77 -0.91
N SER A 124 -21.20 0.39 0.09
CA SER A 124 -21.83 1.33 1.04
C SER A 124 -21.72 0.86 2.50
N PRO A 125 -21.75 1.76 3.50
CA PRO A 125 -21.75 1.38 4.91
C PRO A 125 -22.89 0.42 5.27
N ARG A 126 -24.06 0.61 4.66
CA ARG A 126 -25.21 -0.28 4.87
C ARG A 126 -24.96 -1.70 4.37
N GLU A 127 -24.32 -1.85 3.20
CA GLU A 127 -24.00 -3.17 2.66
C GLU A 127 -22.91 -3.87 3.49
N ILE A 128 -21.89 -3.12 3.94
CA ILE A 128 -20.91 -3.61 4.91
C ILE A 128 -21.63 -4.12 6.16
N GLY A 129 -22.54 -3.32 6.73
CA GLY A 129 -23.35 -3.70 7.88
C GLY A 129 -24.15 -4.98 7.68
N LYS A 130 -24.77 -5.13 6.51
CA LYS A 130 -25.57 -6.30 6.17
C LYS A 130 -24.72 -7.57 6.12
N GLN A 131 -23.56 -7.50 5.48
CA GLN A 131 -22.65 -8.64 5.39
C GLN A 131 -22.09 -9.03 6.75
N ILE A 132 -21.63 -8.06 7.56
CA ILE A 132 -21.11 -8.37 8.91
C ILE A 132 -22.22 -8.96 9.79
N ALA A 133 -23.43 -8.38 9.78
CA ALA A 133 -24.57 -8.90 10.53
C ALA A 133 -24.88 -10.37 10.17
N ALA A 134 -24.93 -10.68 8.87
CA ALA A 134 -25.18 -12.04 8.39
C ALA A 134 -24.02 -13.00 8.74
N ASN A 135 -22.78 -12.63 8.38
CA ASN A 135 -21.63 -13.53 8.42
C ASN A 135 -21.08 -13.76 9.85
N LYS A 136 -21.22 -12.78 10.74
CA LYS A 136 -20.69 -12.87 12.12
C LYS A 136 -21.74 -13.26 13.15
N TYR A 137 -22.99 -12.86 12.93
CA TYR A 137 -24.05 -13.03 13.94
C TYR A 137 -25.20 -13.90 13.46
N GLY A 138 -25.26 -14.27 12.17
CA GLY A 138 -26.40 -14.96 11.58
C GLY A 138 -27.64 -14.07 11.47
N TRP A 139 -27.51 -12.76 11.70
CA TRP A 139 -28.61 -11.81 11.70
C TRP A 139 -29.00 -11.45 10.27
N THR A 140 -29.98 -12.20 9.77
CA THR A 140 -30.59 -12.03 8.46
C THR A 140 -32.09 -11.80 8.62
N GLY A 141 -32.82 -11.56 7.53
CA GLY A 141 -34.28 -11.43 7.56
C GLY A 141 -34.75 -10.33 8.51
N SER A 142 -35.59 -10.68 9.49
CA SER A 142 -36.15 -9.74 10.46
C SER A 142 -35.10 -9.05 11.32
N GLU A 143 -34.07 -9.78 11.77
CA GLU A 143 -33.01 -9.19 12.60
C GLU A 143 -32.22 -8.13 11.82
N TRP A 144 -31.94 -8.37 10.54
CA TRP A 144 -31.35 -7.35 9.68
C TRP A 144 -32.29 -6.14 9.52
N THR A 145 -33.57 -6.35 9.25
CA THR A 145 -34.54 -5.25 9.13
C THR A 145 -34.63 -4.40 10.40
N CYS A 146 -34.62 -5.04 11.57
CA CYS A 146 -34.60 -4.34 12.85
C CYS A 146 -33.30 -3.52 13.04
N TYR A 147 -32.14 -4.10 12.71
CA TYR A 147 -30.86 -3.38 12.78
C TYR A 147 -30.81 -2.21 11.79
N ASP A 148 -31.31 -2.39 10.57
CA ASP A 148 -31.36 -1.35 9.56
C ASP A 148 -32.24 -0.18 10.00
N ASN A 149 -33.44 -0.45 10.54
CA ASN A 149 -34.31 0.60 11.10
C ASN A 149 -33.67 1.34 12.26
N LEU A 150 -32.96 0.59 13.13
CA LEU A 150 -32.20 1.15 14.25
C LEU A 150 -31.18 2.16 13.74
N ILE A 151 -30.28 1.76 12.84
CA ILE A 151 -29.22 2.62 12.32
C ILE A 151 -29.77 3.74 11.42
N MET A 152 -30.83 3.49 10.66
CA MET A 152 -31.51 4.50 9.84
C MET A 152 -32.04 5.66 10.69
N SER A 153 -32.52 5.37 11.90
CA SER A 153 -33.01 6.40 12.82
C SER A 153 -31.92 7.02 13.68
N GLU A 154 -30.73 6.43 13.76
CA GLU A 154 -29.56 7.01 14.43
C GLU A 154 -28.80 7.99 13.53
N SER A 155 -28.40 7.53 12.35
CA SER A 155 -27.44 8.25 11.50
C SER A 155 -27.78 8.22 10.02
N ARG A 156 -28.77 7.42 9.60
CA ARG A 156 -29.02 7.10 8.18
C ARG A 156 -27.77 6.53 7.50
N TRP A 157 -26.99 5.74 8.25
CA TRP A 157 -25.73 5.12 7.80
C TRP A 157 -24.62 6.12 7.45
N VAL A 158 -24.70 7.36 7.92
CA VAL A 158 -23.68 8.40 7.70
C VAL A 158 -22.53 8.24 8.70
N VAL A 159 -21.30 8.12 8.18
CA VAL A 159 -20.09 7.75 8.94
C VAL A 159 -19.61 8.84 9.91
N ASP A 160 -19.83 10.09 9.56
CA ASP A 160 -19.44 11.28 10.31
C ASP A 160 -20.63 11.98 10.99
N ALA A 161 -21.79 11.30 11.04
CA ALA A 161 -22.98 11.82 11.71
C ALA A 161 -22.67 12.19 13.15
N THR A 162 -22.87 13.46 13.48
CA THR A 162 -22.63 13.98 14.83
C THR A 162 -23.90 14.64 15.34
N ASN A 163 -24.41 14.19 16.48
CA ASN A 163 -25.50 14.87 17.15
C ASN A 163 -24.95 16.12 17.86
N PRO A 164 -25.39 17.34 17.48
CA PRO A 164 -24.83 18.57 18.03
C PRO A 164 -25.18 18.81 19.51
N SER A 165 -26.27 18.21 20.00
CA SER A 165 -26.68 18.39 21.39
C SER A 165 -25.99 17.43 22.34
N SER A 166 -25.78 16.17 21.95
CA SER A 166 -25.21 15.14 22.82
C SER A 166 -23.75 14.81 22.54
N GLY A 167 -23.25 15.12 21.33
CA GLY A 167 -21.94 14.69 20.86
C GLY A 167 -21.87 13.22 20.43
N ALA A 168 -23.00 12.52 20.35
CA ALA A 168 -23.06 11.15 19.83
C ALA A 168 -22.53 11.11 18.38
N TYR A 169 -21.72 10.10 18.06
CA TYR A 169 -20.92 10.08 16.82
C TYR A 169 -21.05 8.79 16.02
N GLY A 170 -21.03 8.94 14.71
CA GLY A 170 -20.89 7.89 13.71
C GLY A 170 -22.17 7.09 13.47
N ILE A 171 -22.02 6.00 12.71
CA ILE A 171 -23.12 5.12 12.30
C ILE A 171 -23.99 4.67 13.49
N PRO A 172 -23.42 4.14 14.60
CA PRO A 172 -24.21 3.68 15.73
C PRO A 172 -24.54 4.80 16.74
N GLN A 173 -24.20 6.05 16.46
CA GLN A 173 -24.36 7.19 17.39
C GLN A 173 -23.78 6.89 18.79
N SER A 174 -22.53 6.43 18.82
CA SER A 174 -21.86 6.06 20.07
C SER A 174 -21.58 7.28 20.94
N LEU A 175 -21.79 7.15 22.26
CA LEU A 175 -21.55 8.20 23.26
C LEU A 175 -20.73 7.67 24.47
N PRO A 176 -19.50 8.18 24.69
CA PRO A 176 -18.68 8.93 23.74
C PRO A 176 -18.24 8.06 22.54
N GLY A 177 -17.99 8.71 21.39
CA GLY A 177 -17.67 8.03 20.14
C GLY A 177 -16.37 7.23 20.15
N ASP A 178 -15.41 7.59 21.01
CA ASP A 178 -14.11 6.93 21.16
C ASP A 178 -14.21 5.50 21.70
N LYS A 179 -15.38 5.08 22.22
CA LYS A 179 -15.66 3.68 22.53
C LYS A 179 -15.47 2.75 21.33
N MET A 180 -15.68 3.25 20.11
CA MET A 180 -15.47 2.49 18.88
C MET A 180 -13.99 2.16 18.62
N ALA A 181 -13.06 2.80 19.33
CA ALA A 181 -11.63 2.48 19.26
C ALA A 181 -11.30 1.04 19.69
N SER A 182 -12.21 0.36 20.41
CA SER A 182 -12.03 -1.05 20.76
C SER A 182 -12.02 -1.99 19.55
N GLU A 183 -12.61 -1.57 18.42
CA GLU A 183 -12.66 -2.36 17.19
C GLU A 183 -11.65 -1.88 16.13
N GLY A 184 -11.00 -0.74 16.35
CA GLY A 184 -10.01 -0.19 15.43
C GLY A 184 -9.63 1.26 15.72
N ALA A 185 -8.35 1.60 15.60
CA ALA A 185 -7.85 2.96 15.85
C ALA A 185 -8.39 4.00 14.83
N ASP A 186 -8.88 3.55 13.68
CA ASP A 186 -9.44 4.33 12.58
C ASP A 186 -10.96 4.54 12.68
N TRP A 187 -11.55 4.23 13.84
CA TRP A 187 -13.01 4.29 14.10
C TRP A 187 -13.68 5.59 13.67
N ARG A 188 -12.95 6.71 13.66
CA ARG A 188 -13.52 8.02 13.33
C ARG A 188 -14.01 8.07 11.88
N THR A 189 -13.33 7.41 10.95
CA THR A 189 -13.61 7.51 9.51
C THR A 189 -13.89 6.17 8.85
N ASN A 190 -13.60 5.04 9.51
CA ASN A 190 -13.82 3.71 8.94
C ASN A 190 -15.23 3.19 9.28
N PRO A 191 -16.15 3.05 8.30
CA PRO A 191 -17.49 2.54 8.54
C PRO A 191 -17.49 1.11 9.08
N ALA A 192 -16.60 0.23 8.61
CA ALA A 192 -16.53 -1.14 9.07
C ALA A 192 -16.18 -1.22 10.55
N THR A 193 -15.23 -0.40 11.02
CA THR A 193 -14.89 -0.29 12.45
C THR A 193 -16.10 0.15 13.29
N GLN A 194 -16.81 1.19 12.86
CA GLN A 194 -18.01 1.67 13.57
C GLN A 194 -19.13 0.62 13.61
N ILE A 195 -19.34 -0.10 12.50
CA ILE A 195 -20.36 -1.13 12.35
C ILE A 195 -20.05 -2.36 13.22
N LYS A 196 -18.79 -2.82 13.23
CA LYS A 196 -18.35 -3.93 14.11
C LYS A 196 -18.66 -3.60 15.57
N TRP A 197 -18.37 -2.37 15.98
CA TRP A 197 -18.66 -1.91 17.34
C TRP A 197 -20.17 -1.86 17.61
N GLY A 198 -20.96 -1.29 16.70
CA GLY A 198 -22.41 -1.17 16.84
C GLY A 198 -23.13 -2.52 16.93
N LEU A 199 -22.77 -3.47 16.07
CA LEU A 199 -23.32 -4.83 16.09
C LEU A 199 -22.96 -5.57 17.38
N LYS A 200 -21.70 -5.45 17.82
CA LYS A 200 -21.23 -6.03 19.09
C LYS A 200 -21.97 -5.44 20.29
N TYR A 201 -22.14 -4.12 20.33
CA TYR A 201 -22.90 -3.45 21.37
C TYR A 201 -24.35 -3.95 21.43
N VAL A 202 -25.03 -4.07 20.28
CA VAL A 202 -26.37 -4.65 20.19
C VAL A 202 -26.39 -6.08 20.75
N LYS A 203 -25.40 -6.91 20.38
CA LYS A 203 -25.29 -8.28 20.87
C LYS A 203 -25.15 -8.34 22.39
N GLU A 204 -24.25 -7.53 22.95
CA GLU A 204 -23.92 -7.53 24.37
C GLU A 204 -25.04 -6.95 25.25
N ARG A 205 -25.72 -5.90 24.78
CA ARG A 205 -26.75 -5.20 25.58
C ARG A 205 -28.16 -5.73 25.38
N TYR A 206 -28.51 -6.12 24.16
CA TYR A 206 -29.88 -6.47 23.79
C TYR A 206 -30.04 -7.92 23.36
N GLY A 207 -28.93 -8.63 23.10
CA GLY A 207 -28.95 -10.00 22.60
C GLY A 207 -29.24 -10.10 21.10
N THR A 208 -30.24 -9.38 20.60
CA THR A 208 -30.60 -9.31 19.17
C THR A 208 -30.99 -7.89 18.71
N PRO A 209 -30.86 -7.58 17.40
CA PRO A 209 -31.34 -6.33 16.82
C PRO A 209 -32.82 -6.04 17.04
N CYS A 210 -33.70 -7.03 16.94
CA CYS A 210 -35.12 -6.78 17.16
C CYS A 210 -35.45 -6.45 18.62
N SER A 211 -34.72 -7.03 19.58
CA SER A 211 -34.80 -6.61 20.98
C SER A 211 -34.33 -5.17 21.18
N ALA A 212 -33.22 -4.76 20.54
CA ALA A 212 -32.74 -3.38 20.58
C ALA A 212 -33.73 -2.39 19.94
N TRP A 213 -34.29 -2.74 18.78
CA TRP A 213 -35.26 -1.90 18.08
C TRP A 213 -36.57 -1.74 18.87
N SER A 214 -37.07 -2.83 19.47
CA SER A 214 -38.23 -2.78 20.35
C SER A 214 -37.98 -1.86 21.55
N PHE A 215 -36.81 -2.00 22.18
CA PHE A 215 -36.41 -1.14 23.29
C PHE A 215 -36.38 0.34 22.90
N LYS A 216 -35.73 0.67 21.77
CA LYS A 216 -35.62 2.04 21.25
C LYS A 216 -36.98 2.69 21.03
N GLN A 217 -37.94 1.97 20.46
CA GLN A 217 -39.28 2.51 20.19
C GLN A 217 -40.01 2.96 21.47
N GLY A 218 -39.67 2.39 22.64
CA GLY A 218 -40.24 2.80 23.93
C GLY A 218 -39.43 3.88 24.68
N HIS A 219 -38.14 4.05 24.38
CA HIS A 219 -37.23 4.84 25.21
C HIS A 219 -36.51 5.99 24.46
N ASN A 220 -36.54 5.99 23.12
CA ASN A 220 -35.79 6.90 22.25
C ASN A 220 -34.26 6.80 22.38
N TRP A 221 -33.75 5.72 22.96
CA TRP A 221 -32.32 5.36 23.01
C TRP A 221 -32.13 3.85 22.95
N TYR A 222 -30.92 3.41 22.64
CA TYR A 222 -30.46 2.03 22.76
C TYR A 222 -28.97 2.02 23.17
#